data_AF-A0A8E0R6X6-F1
#
_entry.id   AF-A0A8E0R6X6-F1
#
_cell.length_a   1.000
_cell.length_b   1.000
_cell.length_c   1.000
_cell.angle_alpha   90.00
_cell.angle_beta   90.00
_cell.angle_gamma   90.00
#
_symmetry.space_group_name_H-M   'P 1'
#
loop_
_entity.id
_entity.type
_entity.pdbx_description
1 polymer ?
#
loop_
_entity_poly.entity_id
_entity_poly.type
_entity_poly.pdbx_seq_one_letter_code
_entity_poly.pdbx_strand_id
1 'polypeptide(L)'
;MIQVCEPPRTRQARRLSAEEFCQLIRSEVSCVYRPRSEVLRMLTVGEVWGVCGARRVPDAACILLPMDADTAAAAALRSFVGGRNAADGYFLAPPVGRTEAFPALMEAAAARQKALARHRPRWAVAECTAEELLPLYLQQGFALRAIRPLDSLAPCFWLQADCLGQNVPPVWVPMTDRVHLAILLAKGYAALESRESPQGTVLALYPV
;
A
#
# COMPACT_ATOMS: atom_id res chain seq x y z
N MET A 1 -12.08 24.86 33.03
CA MET A 1 -10.72 24.34 32.77
C MET A 1 -10.73 23.79 31.34
N ILE A 2 -10.32 24.59 30.36
CA ILE A 2 -10.25 24.14 28.96
C ILE A 2 -8.93 23.41 28.82
N GLN A 3 -9.00 22.09 28.63
CA GLN A 3 -7.83 21.27 28.35
C GLN A 3 -7.36 21.62 26.94
N VAL A 4 -6.38 22.52 26.85
CA VAL A 4 -5.67 22.81 25.62
C VAL A 4 -4.89 21.54 25.28
N CYS A 5 -5.35 20.77 24.30
CA CYS A 5 -4.61 19.64 23.77
C CYS A 5 -3.24 20.15 23.30
N GLU A 6 -2.15 19.62 23.86
CA GLU A 6 -0.84 19.74 23.25
C GLU A 6 -0.95 19.24 21.80
N PRO A 7 -0.41 19.97 20.79
CA PRO A 7 -0.40 19.45 19.43
C PRO A 7 0.29 18.08 19.44
N PRO A 8 -0.23 17.08 18.70
CA PRO A 8 0.38 15.76 18.68
C PRO A 8 1.84 15.94 18.30
N ARG A 9 2.77 15.50 19.17
CA ARG A 9 4.20 15.49 18.88
C ARG A 9 4.34 14.91 17.48
N THR A 10 4.76 15.75 16.53
CA THR A 10 4.71 15.42 15.11
C THR A 10 5.45 14.12 14.90
N ARG A 11 4.70 13.08 14.56
CA ARG A 11 5.22 11.76 14.19
C ARG A 11 6.20 12.00 13.04
N GLN A 12 7.50 11.88 13.33
CA GLN A 12 8.53 12.17 12.33
C GLN A 12 8.71 10.95 11.45
N ALA A 13 8.41 11.13 10.17
CA ALA A 13 8.66 10.13 9.17
C ALA A 13 10.13 10.23 8.72
N ARG A 14 10.82 9.09 8.61
CA ARG A 14 12.22 8.99 8.18
C ARG A 14 12.54 7.65 7.55
N ARG A 15 13.71 7.57 6.93
CA ARG A 15 14.31 6.29 6.55
C ARG A 15 14.71 5.49 7.81
N LEU A 16 14.37 4.21 7.82
CA LEU A 16 14.77 3.27 8.87
C LEU A 16 15.93 2.39 8.44
N SER A 17 16.67 1.87 9.42
CA SER A 17 17.65 0.81 9.19
C SER A 17 16.98 -0.55 9.00
N ALA A 18 17.73 -1.51 8.42
CA ALA A 18 17.29 -2.90 8.33
C ALA A 18 17.01 -3.50 9.71
N GLU A 19 17.81 -3.15 10.72
CA GLU A 19 17.62 -3.63 12.09
C GLU A 19 16.32 -3.11 12.70
N GLU A 20 16.06 -1.80 12.56
CA GLU A 20 14.83 -1.15 13.04
C GLU A 20 13.59 -1.79 12.41
N PHE A 21 13.63 -2.04 11.10
CA PHE A 21 12.54 -2.73 10.42
C PHE A 21 12.37 -4.18 10.88
N CYS A 22 13.47 -4.94 10.96
CA CYS A 22 13.46 -6.31 11.44
C CYS A 22 12.94 -6.45 12.89
N GLN A 23 13.16 -5.45 13.74
CA GLN A 23 12.58 -5.41 15.08
C GLN A 23 11.06 -5.21 15.03
N LEU A 24 10.58 -4.31 14.17
CA LEU A 24 9.15 -4.01 14.00
C LEU A 24 8.36 -5.23 13.51
N ILE A 25 8.89 -5.98 12.53
CA ILE A 25 8.17 -7.11 11.93
C ILE A 25 8.26 -8.42 12.73
N ARG A 26 8.89 -8.45 13.92
CA ARG A 26 9.07 -9.71 14.67
C ARG A 26 7.75 -10.39 15.04
N SER A 27 6.70 -9.60 15.30
CA SER A 27 5.36 -10.08 15.61
C SER A 27 4.42 -10.08 14.41
N GLU A 28 4.90 -9.69 13.22
CA GLU A 28 4.05 -9.56 12.03
C GLU A 28 3.78 -10.90 11.36
N VAL A 29 2.54 -11.04 10.90
CA VAL A 29 2.03 -12.27 10.28
C VAL A 29 1.83 -12.11 8.77
N SER A 30 2.15 -10.94 8.23
CA SER A 30 2.05 -10.67 6.80
C SER A 30 2.82 -11.70 5.96
N CYS A 31 2.12 -12.28 4.98
CA CYS A 31 2.69 -13.24 4.04
C CYS A 31 3.76 -12.59 3.15
N VAL A 32 3.63 -11.30 2.83
CA VAL A 32 4.59 -10.54 2.01
C VAL A 32 5.95 -10.46 2.72
N TYR A 33 5.94 -10.41 4.04
CA TYR A 33 7.16 -10.42 4.86
C TYR A 33 7.61 -11.83 5.27
N ARG A 34 7.18 -12.86 4.54
CA ARG A 34 7.66 -14.24 4.71
C ARG A 34 8.03 -14.87 3.35
N PRO A 35 9.10 -15.70 3.30
CA PRO A 35 10.02 -16.04 4.39
C PRO A 35 10.99 -14.90 4.75
N ARG A 36 11.63 -14.97 5.92
CA ARG A 36 12.59 -13.94 6.40
C ARG A 36 13.72 -13.65 5.41
N SER A 37 14.17 -14.65 4.65
CA SER A 37 15.17 -14.49 3.60
C SER A 37 14.74 -13.51 2.51
N GLU A 38 13.45 -13.48 2.18
CA GLU A 38 12.90 -12.56 1.18
C GLU A 38 12.89 -11.13 1.70
N VAL A 39 12.53 -10.93 2.97
CA VAL A 39 12.62 -9.62 3.61
C VAL A 39 14.06 -9.08 3.58
N LEU A 40 15.06 -9.91 3.83
CA LEU A 40 16.46 -9.47 3.77
C LEU A 40 16.88 -9.04 2.35
N ARG A 41 16.40 -9.74 1.31
CA ARG A 41 16.59 -9.31 -0.09
C ARG A 41 15.92 -7.97 -0.35
N MET A 42 14.67 -7.82 0.07
CA MET A 42 13.92 -6.55 -0.02
C MET A 42 14.67 -5.41 0.68
N LEU A 43 15.23 -5.63 1.86
CA LEU A 43 16.01 -4.64 2.61
C LEU A 43 17.35 -4.29 1.94
N THR A 44 17.89 -5.17 1.11
CA THR A 44 19.16 -4.94 0.40
C THR A 44 18.97 -4.00 -0.79
N VAL A 45 17.84 -4.12 -1.49
CA VAL A 45 17.55 -3.38 -2.73
C VAL A 45 16.54 -2.23 -2.55
N GLY A 46 15.77 -2.26 -1.46
CA GLY A 46 14.71 -1.31 -1.15
C GLY A 46 15.10 -0.23 -0.15
N GLU A 47 14.19 0.73 0.01
CA GLU A 47 14.26 1.77 1.05
C GLU A 47 13.14 1.53 2.07
N VAL A 48 13.48 1.45 3.35
CA VAL A 48 12.48 1.40 4.42
C VAL A 48 12.11 2.82 4.84
N TRP A 49 10.82 3.16 4.74
CA TRP A 49 10.28 4.36 5.35
C TRP A 49 9.47 4.01 6.58
N GLY A 50 9.61 4.81 7.63
CA GLY A 50 8.92 4.58 8.88
C GLY A 50 8.55 5.86 9.60
N VAL A 51 7.55 5.74 10.45
CA VAL A 51 7.08 6.80 11.33
C VAL A 51 7.47 6.46 12.75
N CYS A 52 8.10 7.42 13.43
CA CYS A 52 8.56 7.22 14.80
C CYS A 52 7.66 7.91 15.81
N GLY A 53 7.44 7.23 16.94
CA GLY A 53 6.77 7.78 18.11
C GLY A 53 7.71 8.66 18.95
N ALA A 54 7.22 9.04 20.15
CA ALA A 54 7.87 10.01 21.04
C ALA A 54 9.32 9.67 21.46
N ARG A 55 9.76 8.41 21.36
CA ARG A 55 11.11 7.96 21.73
C ARG A 55 12.01 7.65 20.52
N ARG A 56 11.66 8.11 19.31
CA ARG A 56 12.30 7.74 18.03
C ARG A 56 12.25 6.23 17.70
N VAL A 57 11.49 5.46 18.48
CA VAL A 57 11.17 4.07 18.19
C VAL A 57 10.20 4.05 17.00
N PRO A 58 10.46 3.23 15.97
CA PRO A 58 9.53 3.06 14.86
C PRO A 58 8.19 2.52 15.37
N ASP A 59 7.10 3.25 15.08
CA ASP A 59 5.73 2.81 15.36
C ASP A 59 5.18 2.01 14.17
N ALA A 60 5.51 2.44 12.94
CA ALA A 60 5.10 1.77 11.72
C ALA A 60 6.14 1.98 10.60
N ALA A 61 6.18 1.06 9.64
CA ALA A 61 7.05 1.16 8.48
C ALA A 61 6.52 0.41 7.26
N CYS A 62 7.06 0.70 6.08
CA CYS A 62 6.88 -0.08 4.87
C CYS A 62 8.15 -0.07 4.03
N ILE A 63 8.28 -1.04 3.13
CA ILE A 63 9.40 -1.09 2.18
C ILE A 63 8.96 -0.52 0.83
N LEU A 64 9.76 0.41 0.31
CA LEU A 64 9.73 0.88 -1.07
C LEU A 64 10.72 0.06 -1.90
N LEU A 65 10.23 -0.56 -2.97
CA LEU A 65 11.04 -1.44 -3.81
C LEU A 65 10.97 -1.00 -5.27
N PRO A 66 12.09 -1.03 -6.00
CA PRO A 66 12.04 -0.87 -7.43
C PRO A 66 11.45 -2.14 -8.07
N MET A 67 10.66 -1.96 -9.13
CA MET A 67 9.96 -3.05 -9.80
C MET A 67 10.89 -3.97 -10.58
N ASP A 68 12.16 -3.63 -10.80
CA ASP A 68 13.18 -4.46 -11.45
C ASP A 68 13.99 -5.31 -10.45
N ALA A 69 13.78 -5.13 -9.14
CA ALA A 69 14.46 -5.89 -8.11
C ALA A 69 14.26 -7.40 -8.27
N ASP A 70 15.30 -8.16 -7.96
CA ASP A 70 15.25 -9.62 -7.83
C ASP A 70 14.67 -10.02 -6.47
N THR A 71 13.37 -9.77 -6.31
CA THR A 71 12.56 -10.17 -5.15
C THR A 71 11.31 -10.89 -5.64
N ALA A 72 10.83 -11.87 -4.88
CA ALA A 72 9.59 -12.59 -5.14
C ALA A 72 8.39 -11.63 -5.25
N ALA A 73 8.33 -10.61 -4.38
CA ALA A 73 7.30 -9.59 -4.42
C ALA A 73 7.33 -8.81 -5.74
N ALA A 74 8.51 -8.31 -6.18
CA ALA A 74 8.63 -7.60 -7.45
C ALA A 74 8.36 -8.52 -8.65
N ALA A 75 8.81 -9.78 -8.62
CA ALA A 75 8.60 -10.74 -9.69
C ALA A 75 7.11 -11.07 -9.88
N ALA A 76 6.41 -11.34 -8.79
CA ALA A 76 4.98 -11.60 -8.82
C ALA A 76 4.19 -10.33 -9.23
N LEU A 77 4.64 -9.14 -8.80
CA LEU A 77 4.12 -7.85 -9.28
C LEU A 77 4.26 -7.67 -10.81
N ARG A 78 5.45 -7.92 -11.35
CA ARG A 78 5.72 -7.83 -12.80
C ARG A 78 4.87 -8.82 -13.62
N SER A 79 4.75 -10.05 -13.12
CA SER A 79 3.95 -11.12 -13.77
C SER A 79 2.49 -10.69 -13.98
N PHE A 80 1.91 -10.01 -12.98
CA PHE A 80 0.54 -9.51 -13.05
C PHE A 80 0.38 -8.29 -13.96
N VAL A 81 1.21 -7.26 -13.80
CA VAL A 81 1.06 -5.99 -14.56
C VAL A 81 1.16 -6.25 -16.05
N GLY A 82 2.02 -7.19 -16.45
CA GLY A 82 2.23 -7.57 -17.84
C GLY A 82 2.91 -6.47 -18.68
N GLY A 83 3.56 -6.88 -19.76
CA GLY A 83 4.15 -5.95 -20.73
C GLY A 83 5.60 -5.53 -20.46
N ARG A 84 6.22 -4.92 -21.48
CA ARG A 84 7.66 -4.62 -21.52
C ARG A 84 8.13 -3.55 -20.51
N ASN A 85 7.22 -2.71 -20.01
CA ASN A 85 7.54 -1.57 -19.12
C ASN A 85 7.12 -1.80 -17.66
N ALA A 86 6.65 -3.00 -17.30
CA ALA A 86 6.22 -3.32 -15.93
C ALA A 86 7.39 -3.27 -14.92
N ALA A 87 8.62 -3.44 -15.39
CA ALA A 87 9.82 -3.50 -14.55
C ALA A 87 10.37 -2.13 -14.11
N ASP A 88 9.99 -1.03 -14.77
CA ASP A 88 10.66 0.27 -14.55
C ASP A 88 10.09 1.08 -13.38
N GLY A 89 9.04 0.59 -12.71
CA GLY A 89 8.34 1.31 -11.65
C GLY A 89 8.92 1.17 -10.24
N TYR A 90 8.16 1.66 -9.26
CA TYR A 90 8.35 1.33 -7.84
C TYR A 90 7.05 0.78 -7.28
N PHE A 91 7.15 -0.05 -6.25
CA PHE A 91 6.00 -0.45 -5.46
C PHE A 91 6.21 -0.22 -3.97
N LEU A 92 5.11 0.05 -3.29
CA LEU A 92 5.00 0.03 -1.84
C LEU A 92 4.58 -1.37 -1.39
N ALA A 93 5.39 -1.99 -0.54
CA ALA A 93 4.98 -3.18 0.20
C ALA A 93 3.99 -2.80 1.32
N PRO A 94 3.19 -3.76 1.84
CA PRO A 94 2.20 -3.47 2.88
C PRO A 94 2.84 -2.82 4.12
N PRO A 95 2.17 -1.85 4.77
CA PRO A 95 2.67 -1.31 6.03
C PRO A 95 2.61 -2.35 7.15
N VAL A 96 3.52 -2.20 8.11
CA VAL A 96 3.65 -3.02 9.32
C VAL A 96 3.77 -2.14 10.55
N GLY A 97 3.42 -2.68 11.71
CA GLY A 97 3.45 -1.99 13.00
C GLY A 97 2.08 -1.47 13.42
N ARG A 98 2.10 -0.36 14.17
CA ARG A 98 0.91 0.21 14.80
C ARG A 98 0.00 0.89 13.77
N THR A 99 -1.23 0.40 13.67
CA THR A 99 -2.24 0.91 12.73
C THR A 99 -2.50 2.40 12.90
N GLU A 100 -2.41 2.92 14.13
CA GLU A 100 -2.61 4.35 14.39
C GLU A 100 -1.57 5.24 13.68
N ALA A 101 -0.40 4.71 13.34
CA ALA A 101 0.67 5.41 12.64
C ALA A 101 0.58 5.28 11.11
N PHE A 102 -0.29 4.43 10.58
CA PHE A 102 -0.41 4.18 9.15
C PHE A 102 -0.80 5.41 8.32
N PRO A 103 -1.72 6.30 8.75
CA PRO A 103 -2.04 7.48 7.95
C PRO A 103 -0.80 8.34 7.64
N ALA A 104 0.00 8.64 8.67
CA ALA A 104 1.24 9.42 8.53
C ALA A 104 2.31 8.65 7.73
N LEU A 105 2.38 7.33 7.89
CA LEU A 105 3.31 6.49 7.13
C LEU A 105 2.95 6.49 5.64
N MET A 106 1.67 6.31 5.31
CA MET A 106 1.21 6.23 3.93
C MET A 106 1.45 7.53 3.19
N GLU A 107 1.18 8.67 3.82
CA GLU A 107 1.50 9.99 3.26
C GLU A 107 3.00 10.14 2.96
N ALA A 108 3.86 9.87 3.95
CA ALA A 108 5.30 10.01 3.80
C ALA A 108 5.89 9.03 2.77
N ALA A 109 5.44 7.77 2.80
CA ALA A 109 5.92 6.73 1.91
C ALA A 109 5.46 6.94 0.47
N ALA A 110 4.21 7.37 0.25
CA ALA A 110 3.71 7.73 -1.08
C ALA A 110 4.44 8.95 -1.66
N ALA A 111 4.68 9.98 -0.84
CA ALA A 111 5.47 11.14 -1.24
C ALA A 111 6.92 10.74 -1.62
N ARG A 112 7.55 9.87 -0.82
CA ARG A 112 8.87 9.33 -1.13
C ARG A 112 8.87 8.52 -2.42
N GLN A 113 7.90 7.63 -2.60
CA GLN A 113 7.76 6.85 -3.82
C GLN A 113 7.65 7.75 -5.05
N LYS A 114 6.83 8.81 -4.97
CA LYS A 114 6.69 9.81 -6.03
C LYS A 114 8.03 10.43 -6.42
N ALA A 115 8.82 10.83 -5.41
CA ALA A 115 10.14 11.41 -5.63
C ALA A 115 11.13 10.42 -6.30
N LEU A 116 11.09 9.14 -5.93
CA LEU A 116 11.95 8.10 -6.52
C LEU A 116 11.53 7.70 -7.93
N ALA A 117 10.22 7.54 -8.14
CA ALA A 117 9.67 7.08 -9.41
C ALA A 117 9.81 8.13 -10.51
N ARG A 118 9.71 9.43 -10.18
CA ARG A 118 9.64 10.54 -11.15
C ARG A 118 8.46 10.34 -12.11
N HIS A 119 8.71 9.89 -13.34
CA HIS A 119 7.70 9.61 -14.36
C HIS A 119 7.39 8.11 -14.50
N ARG A 120 8.06 7.27 -13.69
CA ARG A 120 7.93 5.81 -13.78
C ARG A 120 6.67 5.35 -13.05
N PRO A 121 6.08 4.21 -13.44
CA PRO A 121 4.87 3.69 -12.81
C PRO A 121 5.03 3.48 -11.31
N ARG A 122 3.95 3.71 -10.56
CA ARG A 122 3.91 3.53 -9.10
C ARG A 122 2.80 2.58 -8.72
N TRP A 123 3.15 1.59 -7.94
CA TRP A 123 2.26 0.53 -7.50
C TRP A 123 2.25 0.41 -5.97
N ALA A 124 1.25 -0.27 -5.44
CA ALA A 124 1.23 -0.69 -4.06
C ALA A 124 0.54 -2.05 -3.93
N VAL A 125 0.94 -2.78 -2.90
CA VAL A 125 0.33 -4.06 -2.51
C VAL A 125 -0.12 -3.94 -1.06
N ALA A 126 -1.34 -4.41 -0.80
CA ALA A 126 -1.84 -4.61 0.56
C ALA A 126 -2.49 -5.99 0.65
N GLU A 127 -2.42 -6.64 1.81
CA GLU A 127 -3.12 -7.91 2.01
C GLU A 127 -4.62 -7.69 2.05
N CYS A 128 -5.39 -8.63 1.51
CA CYS A 128 -6.85 -8.50 1.49
C CYS A 128 -7.51 -8.55 2.87
N THR A 129 -6.77 -9.00 3.88
CA THR A 129 -7.16 -9.00 5.30
C THR A 129 -7.04 -7.61 5.94
N ALA A 130 -6.30 -6.69 5.33
CA ALA A 130 -6.09 -5.33 5.81
C ALA A 130 -6.94 -4.33 5.00
N GLU A 131 -8.25 -4.58 4.93
CA GLU A 131 -9.21 -3.78 4.17
C GLU A 131 -9.25 -2.30 4.62
N GLU A 132 -9.01 -2.06 5.91
CA GLU A 132 -8.94 -0.74 6.53
C GLU A 132 -7.83 0.15 5.95
N LEU A 133 -6.86 -0.43 5.24
CA LEU A 133 -5.80 0.32 4.58
C LEU A 133 -6.24 0.90 3.24
N LEU A 134 -7.27 0.34 2.59
CA LEU A 134 -7.68 0.77 1.26
C LEU A 134 -8.00 2.27 1.21
N PRO A 135 -8.84 2.83 2.12
CA PRO A 135 -9.10 4.27 2.13
C PRO A 135 -7.82 5.11 2.22
N LEU A 136 -6.82 4.66 2.99
CA LEU A 136 -5.54 5.37 3.12
C LEU A 136 -4.78 5.39 1.79
N TYR A 137 -4.74 4.28 1.06
CA TYR A 137 -4.12 4.25 -0.27
C TYR A 137 -4.87 5.14 -1.27
N LEU A 138 -6.21 5.11 -1.28
CA LEU A 138 -7.03 5.93 -2.17
C LEU A 138 -6.79 7.43 -1.92
N GLN A 139 -6.70 7.84 -0.65
CA GLN A 139 -6.34 9.22 -0.27
C GLN A 139 -4.96 9.64 -0.76
N GLN A 140 -4.02 8.71 -0.94
CA GLN A 140 -2.70 8.99 -1.53
C GLN A 140 -2.68 8.95 -3.07
N GLY A 141 -3.85 8.84 -3.71
CA GLY A 141 -3.99 8.85 -5.17
C GLY A 141 -3.69 7.51 -5.83
N PHE A 142 -3.72 6.42 -5.08
CA PHE A 142 -3.72 5.07 -5.65
C PHE A 142 -5.14 4.63 -5.98
N ALA A 143 -5.26 3.78 -6.98
CA ALA A 143 -6.52 3.17 -7.40
C ALA A 143 -6.44 1.67 -7.23
N LEU A 144 -7.45 1.05 -6.61
CA LEU A 144 -7.53 -0.41 -6.58
C LEU A 144 -7.87 -0.92 -7.99
N ARG A 145 -6.95 -1.70 -8.56
CA ARG A 145 -7.02 -2.27 -9.92
C ARG A 145 -7.38 -3.75 -9.93
N ALA A 146 -7.03 -4.49 -8.89
CA ALA A 146 -7.34 -5.91 -8.80
C ALA A 146 -7.33 -6.42 -7.36
N ILE A 147 -8.08 -7.51 -7.17
CA ILE A 147 -8.10 -8.32 -5.94
C ILE A 147 -7.71 -9.73 -6.40
N ARG A 148 -6.45 -10.11 -6.24
CA ARG A 148 -5.94 -11.40 -6.73
C ARG A 148 -4.82 -11.93 -5.85
N PRO A 149 -4.65 -13.27 -5.76
CA PRO A 149 -3.46 -13.83 -5.17
C PRO A 149 -2.23 -13.44 -6.00
N LEU A 150 -1.17 -13.08 -5.30
CA LEU A 150 0.19 -13.05 -5.84
C LEU A 150 0.72 -14.50 -5.77
N ASP A 151 1.50 -14.95 -6.76
CA ASP A 151 2.10 -16.28 -6.72
C ASP A 151 2.88 -16.47 -5.41
N SER A 152 2.54 -17.50 -4.63
CA SER A 152 3.10 -17.81 -3.30
C SER A 152 2.80 -16.81 -2.17
N LEU A 153 1.85 -15.88 -2.35
CA LEU A 153 1.41 -14.91 -1.35
C LEU A 153 -0.12 -14.95 -1.16
N ALA A 154 -0.61 -14.44 -0.04
CA ALA A 154 -2.04 -14.36 0.26
C ALA A 154 -2.77 -13.48 -0.79
N PRO A 155 -4.11 -13.57 -0.88
CA PRO A 155 -4.91 -12.63 -1.67
C PRO A 155 -4.52 -11.18 -1.34
N CYS A 156 -4.22 -10.40 -2.37
CA CYS A 156 -3.74 -9.03 -2.23
C CYS A 156 -4.58 -8.05 -3.04
N PHE A 157 -4.69 -6.84 -2.50
CA PHE A 157 -5.10 -5.63 -3.19
C PHE A 157 -3.93 -5.10 -4.02
N TRP A 158 -4.22 -4.86 -5.28
CA TRP A 158 -3.29 -4.28 -6.23
C TRP A 158 -3.70 -2.86 -6.51
N LEU A 159 -2.82 -1.92 -6.18
CA LEU A 159 -3.12 -0.52 -6.38
C LEU A 159 -2.11 0.15 -7.30
N GLN A 160 -2.61 1.06 -8.13
CA GLN A 160 -1.83 1.79 -9.11
C GLN A 160 -2.04 3.29 -8.89
N ALA A 161 -0.96 4.05 -8.76
CA ALA A 161 -1.07 5.50 -8.68
C ALA A 161 -1.40 6.11 -10.05
N ASP A 162 -1.92 7.34 -10.03
CA ASP A 162 -2.15 8.16 -11.23
C ASP A 162 -3.13 7.53 -12.23
N CYS A 163 -4.02 6.65 -11.76
CA CYS A 163 -5.16 6.17 -12.55
C CYS A 163 -6.20 7.28 -12.67
N LEU A 164 -6.59 7.58 -13.90
CA LEU A 164 -7.61 8.59 -14.20
C LEU A 164 -8.90 7.87 -14.61
N GLY A 165 -9.94 8.02 -13.80
CA GLY A 165 -11.28 7.56 -14.13
C GLY A 165 -11.87 8.35 -15.30
N GLN A 166 -12.70 7.70 -16.11
CA GLN A 166 -13.54 8.39 -17.07
C GLN A 166 -14.52 9.32 -16.34
N ASN A 167 -14.85 10.45 -16.97
CA ASN A 167 -15.77 11.46 -16.41
C ASN A 167 -17.24 10.99 -16.51
N VAL A 168 -17.57 9.93 -15.78
CA VAL A 168 -18.90 9.34 -15.67
C VAL A 168 -19.23 9.07 -14.20
N PRO A 169 -20.52 9.00 -13.82
CA PRO A 169 -20.89 8.65 -12.46
C PRO A 169 -20.30 7.29 -12.04
N PRO A 170 -19.71 7.17 -10.84
CA PRO A 170 -19.15 5.92 -10.37
C PRO A 170 -20.22 4.89 -10.00
N VAL A 171 -19.83 3.62 -10.03
CA VAL A 171 -20.58 2.53 -9.40
C VAL A 171 -20.11 2.37 -7.96
N TRP A 172 -21.00 2.59 -6.99
CA TRP A 172 -20.69 2.40 -5.58
C TRP A 172 -20.91 0.95 -5.17
N VAL A 173 -19.86 0.27 -4.73
CA VAL A 173 -19.91 -1.14 -4.34
C VAL A 173 -19.38 -1.33 -2.92
N PRO A 174 -20.16 -1.94 -2.00
CA PRO A 174 -19.69 -2.26 -0.66
C PRO A 174 -18.50 -3.21 -0.69
N MET A 175 -17.56 -3.03 0.24
CA MET A 175 -16.39 -3.90 0.34
C MET A 175 -16.74 -5.36 0.63
N THR A 176 -17.89 -5.60 1.25
CA THR A 176 -18.45 -6.93 1.51
C THR A 176 -18.89 -7.66 0.23
N ASP A 177 -19.21 -6.94 -0.86
CA ASP A 177 -19.57 -7.52 -2.16
C ASP A 177 -18.33 -7.77 -3.02
N ARG A 178 -17.50 -8.72 -2.57
CA ARG A 178 -16.24 -9.10 -3.22
C ARG A 178 -16.42 -9.58 -4.65
N VAL A 179 -17.56 -10.22 -4.94
CA VAL A 179 -17.86 -10.77 -6.27
C VAL A 179 -18.10 -9.63 -7.26
N HIS A 180 -18.94 -8.66 -6.90
CA HIS A 180 -19.22 -7.53 -7.77
C HIS A 180 -17.97 -6.66 -7.98
N LEU A 181 -17.18 -6.43 -6.92
CA LEU A 181 -15.88 -5.77 -7.03
C LEU A 181 -14.96 -6.50 -8.03
N ALA A 182 -14.78 -7.81 -7.89
CA ALA A 182 -13.92 -8.58 -8.79
C ALA A 182 -14.39 -8.51 -10.25
N ILE A 183 -15.70 -8.56 -10.50
CA ILE A 183 -16.29 -8.45 -11.84
C ILE A 183 -16.00 -7.08 -12.47
N LEU A 184 -16.23 -5.99 -11.74
CA LEU A 184 -15.99 -4.64 -12.25
C LEU A 184 -14.50 -4.40 -12.50
N LEU A 185 -13.63 -4.78 -11.56
CA LEU A 185 -12.18 -4.68 -11.74
C LEU A 185 -11.70 -5.45 -12.97
N ALA A 186 -12.22 -6.66 -13.20
CA ALA A 186 -11.92 -7.45 -14.40
C ALA A 186 -12.43 -6.82 -15.70
N LYS A 187 -13.48 -6.00 -15.64
CA LYS A 187 -14.04 -5.25 -16.76
C LYS A 187 -13.29 -3.94 -17.04
N GLY A 188 -12.20 -3.65 -16.34
CA GLY A 188 -11.44 -2.41 -16.51
C GLY A 188 -12.04 -1.24 -15.73
N TYR A 189 -12.67 -1.51 -14.58
CA TYR A 189 -12.94 -0.46 -13.61
C TYR A 189 -11.81 -0.38 -12.58
N ALA A 190 -11.68 0.77 -11.93
CA ALA A 190 -10.82 0.95 -10.78
C ALA A 190 -11.57 1.68 -9.66
N ALA A 191 -11.35 1.29 -8.41
CA ALA A 191 -11.84 2.07 -7.29
C ALA A 191 -10.87 3.23 -7.00
N LEU A 192 -11.38 4.46 -7.09
CA LEU A 192 -10.60 5.70 -6.91
C LEU A 192 -10.96 6.43 -5.61
N GLU A 193 -12.16 6.20 -5.09
CA GLU A 193 -12.65 6.84 -3.88
C GLU A 193 -13.32 5.81 -2.98
N SER A 194 -13.45 6.17 -1.71
CA SER A 194 -14.18 5.39 -0.72
C SER A 194 -14.96 6.31 0.20
N ARG A 195 -16.05 5.79 0.76
CA ARG A 195 -16.77 6.43 1.87
C ARG A 195 -17.20 5.39 2.89
N GLU A 196 -17.36 5.83 4.12
CA GLU A 196 -17.94 5.02 5.18
C GLU A 196 -19.46 4.91 5.02
N SER A 197 -20.00 3.74 5.36
CA SER A 197 -21.43 3.47 5.40
C SER A 197 -21.76 2.61 6.62
N PRO A 198 -23.05 2.49 7.02
CA PRO A 198 -23.46 1.58 8.09
C PRO A 198 -23.07 0.11 7.86
N GLN A 199 -22.80 -0.28 6.62
CA GLN A 199 -22.41 -1.65 6.22
C GLN A 199 -20.89 -1.81 6.07
N GLY A 200 -20.10 -0.79 6.44
CA GLY A 200 -18.66 -0.71 6.25
C GLY A 200 -18.26 0.17 5.07
N THR A 201 -17.00 0.09 4.67
CA THR A 201 -16.43 0.88 3.57
C THR A 201 -17.09 0.53 2.23
N VAL A 202 -17.42 1.56 1.45
CA VAL A 202 -17.98 1.44 0.09
C VAL A 202 -17.03 2.13 -0.88
N LEU A 203 -16.72 1.47 -1.98
CA LEU A 203 -15.78 1.94 -3.01
C LEU A 203 -16.53 2.54 -4.20
N ALA A 204 -16.01 3.64 -4.74
CA ALA A 204 -16.48 4.23 -6.00
C ALA A 204 -15.64 3.71 -7.16
N LEU A 205 -16.24 2.90 -8.04
CA LEU A 205 -15.59 2.32 -9.20
C LEU A 205 -15.87 3.13 -10.46
N TYR A 206 -14.80 3.51 -11.15
CA TYR A 206 -14.81 4.24 -12.41
C TYR A 206 -14.23 3.38 -13.54
N PRO A 207 -14.77 3.44 -14.76
CA PRO A 207 -14.09 2.89 -15.94
C PRO A 207 -12.77 3.62 -16.17
N VAL A 208 -11.72 2.88 -16.59
CA VAL A 208 -10.34 3.36 -16.74
C VAL A 208 -9.66 2.80 -17.98
#